data_AF-D6BK35-F1
#
_entry.id   AF-D6BK35-F1
#
_cell.length_a   1.000
_cell.length_b   1.000
_cell.length_c   1.000
_cell.angle_alpha   90.00
_cell.angle_beta   90.00
_cell.angle_gamma   90.00
#
_symmetry.space_group_name_H-M   'P 1'
#
loop_
_entity.id
_entity.type
_entity.pdbx_description
1 polymer ?
#
loop_
_entity_poly.entity_id
_entity_poly.type
_entity_poly.pdbx_seq_one_letter_code
_entity_poly.pdbx_strand_id
1 'polypeptide(L)'
;MITSMHFTSLCAFIISTLGFLLHQTHLIPTLLCLEGMMLSLFMALSMWSIQLEVSSFMLAPMLVLTFSACEAGMGLSLLVASSRTHGSSHLQNLNLLQC
;
A
#
# COMPACT_ATOMS: atom_id res chain seq x y z
N MET A 1 -10.43 16.96 -17.91
CA MET A 1 -10.46 16.83 -16.43
C MET A 1 -10.23 15.38 -15.99
N ILE A 2 -11.04 14.43 -16.46
CA ILE A 2 -10.85 12.97 -16.24
C ILE A 2 -9.42 12.50 -16.59
N THR A 3 -8.87 12.90 -17.75
CA THR A 3 -7.52 12.51 -18.20
C THR A 3 -6.41 13.01 -17.25
N SER A 4 -6.57 14.21 -16.71
CA SER A 4 -5.65 14.76 -15.70
C SER A 4 -5.72 13.98 -14.39
N MET A 5 -6.91 13.54 -13.97
CA MET A 5 -7.10 12.75 -12.75
C MET A 5 -6.47 11.35 -12.87
N HIS A 6 -6.62 10.69 -14.03
CA HIS A 6 -5.92 9.44 -14.31
C HIS A 6 -4.40 9.62 -14.28
N PHE A 7 -3.89 10.68 -14.90
CA PHE A 7 -2.46 10.99 -14.87
C PHE A 7 -1.94 11.19 -13.44
N THR A 8 -2.67 11.95 -12.60
CA THR A 8 -2.27 12.14 -11.20
C THR A 8 -2.27 10.84 -10.39
N SER A 9 -3.24 9.95 -10.62
CA SER A 9 -3.31 8.64 -9.95
C SER A 9 -2.13 7.75 -10.36
N LEU A 10 -1.78 7.72 -11.65
CA LEU A 10 -0.62 6.98 -12.15
C LEU A 10 0.70 7.53 -11.60
N CYS A 11 0.87 8.85 -11.56
CA CYS A 11 2.04 9.47 -10.94
C CYS A 11 2.15 9.13 -9.46
N ALA A 12 1.04 9.19 -8.71
CA ALA A 12 1.02 8.81 -7.30
C ALA A 12 1.45 7.35 -7.10
N PHE A 13 0.94 6.42 -7.92
CA PHE A 13 1.32 5.01 -7.89
C PHE A 13 2.82 4.81 -8.16
N ILE A 14 3.38 5.50 -9.16
CA ILE A 14 4.82 5.43 -9.47
C ILE A 14 5.67 5.99 -8.32
N ILE A 15 5.27 7.10 -7.71
CA ILE A 15 5.99 7.68 -6.56
C ILE A 15 5.96 6.74 -5.36
N SER A 16 4.81 6.13 -5.05
CA SER A 16 4.67 5.18 -3.95
C SER A 16 5.45 3.88 -4.19
N THR A 17 5.45 3.34 -5.42
CA THR A 17 6.26 2.15 -5.75
C THR A 17 7.76 2.43 -5.66
N LEU A 18 8.22 3.60 -6.12
CA LEU A 18 9.61 4.03 -5.96
C LEU A 18 9.98 4.20 -4.48
N GLY A 19 9.10 4.81 -3.67
CA GLY A 19 9.32 4.97 -2.23
C GLY A 19 9.45 3.62 -1.51
N PHE A 20 8.63 2.63 -1.88
CA PHE A 20 8.68 1.27 -1.35
C PHE A 20 10.01 0.57 -1.67
N LEU A 21 10.52 0.72 -2.89
CA LEU A 21 11.80 0.13 -3.32
C LEU A 21 13.01 0.73 -2.60
N LEU A 22 12.96 2.03 -2.26
CA LEU A 22 14.10 2.76 -1.69
C LEU A 22 14.19 2.66 -0.15
N HIS A 23 13.09 2.52 0.57
CA HIS A 23 13.05 2.61 2.05
C HIS A 23 13.21 1.27 2.80
N GLN A 24 14.04 0.35 2.29
CA GLN A 24 14.17 -1.02 2.80
C GLN A 24 14.75 -1.19 4.23
N THR A 25 15.10 -0.13 4.95
CA THR A 25 15.69 -0.25 6.31
C THR A 25 14.68 -0.05 7.44
N HIS A 26 13.63 0.74 7.22
CA HIS A 26 12.64 1.06 8.25
C HIS A 26 11.25 0.55 7.83
N LEU A 27 10.64 -0.26 8.70
CA LEU A 27 9.36 -0.92 8.44
C LEU A 27 8.16 0.05 8.43
N ILE A 28 8.25 1.20 9.08
CA ILE A 28 7.16 2.19 9.15
C ILE A 28 7.00 2.95 7.81
N PRO A 29 8.07 3.51 7.21
CA PRO A 29 7.99 4.11 5.87
C PRO A 29 7.53 3.16 4.78
N THR A 30 7.87 1.86 4.86
CA THR A 30 7.42 0.87 3.87
C THR A 30 5.92 0.61 3.98
N LEU A 31 5.38 0.47 5.19
CA LEU A 31 3.94 0.36 5.44
C LEU A 31 3.17 1.57 4.93
N LEU A 32 3.67 2.79 5.19
CA LEU A 32 3.05 4.02 4.70
C LEU A 32 3.06 4.12 3.17
N CYS A 33 4.13 3.66 2.52
CA CYS A 33 4.19 3.57 1.07
C CYS A 33 3.18 2.57 0.50
N LEU A 34 2.97 1.45 1.21
CA LEU A 34 2.01 0.42 0.83
C LEU A 34 0.57 0.93 0.92
N GLU A 35 0.22 1.67 1.97
CA GLU A 35 -1.07 2.38 2.06
C GLU A 35 -1.23 3.40 0.92
N GLY A 36 -0.17 4.14 0.57
CA GLY A 36 -0.17 5.06 -0.57
C GLY A 36 -0.44 4.37 -1.92
N MET A 37 0.17 3.20 -2.15
CA MET A 37 -0.08 2.39 -3.35
C MET A 37 -1.55 1.95 -3.40
N MET A 38 -2.10 1.43 -2.31
CA MET A 38 -3.49 0.97 -2.25
C MET A 38 -4.50 2.12 -2.44
N LEU A 39 -4.22 3.30 -1.90
CA LEU A 39 -5.06 4.49 -2.06
C LEU A 39 -5.05 5.00 -3.51
N SER A 40 -3.90 4.98 -4.18
CA SER A 40 -3.82 5.35 -5.61
C SER A 40 -4.60 4.38 -6.51
N LEU A 41 -4.62 3.09 -6.15
CA LEU A 41 -5.40 2.03 -6.80
C LEU A 41 -6.92 2.22 -6.59
N PHE A 42 -7.33 2.58 -5.38
CA PHE A 42 -8.72 2.93 -5.08
C PHE A 42 -9.20 4.13 -5.92
N MET A 43 -8.39 5.18 -6.01
CA MET A 43 -8.68 6.34 -6.85
C MET A 43 -8.81 5.94 -8.33
N ALA A 44 -7.92 5.11 -8.86
CA ALA A 44 -8.01 4.65 -10.25
C ALA A 44 -9.31 3.85 -10.53
N LEU A 45 -9.67 2.92 -9.65
CA LEU A 45 -10.85 2.05 -9.79
C LEU A 45 -12.16 2.81 -9.63
N SER A 46 -12.23 3.75 -8.68
CA SER A 46 -13.41 4.60 -8.48
C SER A 46 -13.66 5.50 -9.69
N MET A 47 -12.61 6.09 -10.26
CA MET A 47 -12.71 6.89 -11.49
C MET A 47 -13.20 6.05 -12.68
N TRP A 48 -12.71 4.81 -12.80
CA TRP A 48 -13.17 3.87 -13.83
C TRP A 48 -14.65 3.51 -13.66
N SER A 49 -15.09 3.28 -12.42
CA SER A 49 -16.50 2.99 -12.12
C SER A 49 -17.42 4.17 -12.44
N ILE A 50 -16.98 5.41 -12.20
CA ILE A 50 -17.74 6.62 -12.56
C ILE A 50 -17.85 6.74 -14.07
N GLN A 51 -16.78 6.46 -14.81
CA GLN A 51 -16.76 6.60 -16.27
C GLN A 51 -17.62 5.56 -17.00
N LEU A 52 -17.81 4.38 -16.42
CA LEU A 52 -18.69 3.36 -16.95
C LEU A 52 -20.17 3.57 -16.56
N GLU A 53 -20.48 4.50 -15.65
CA GLU A 53 -21.83 4.73 -15.09
C GLU A 53 -22.51 3.48 -14.50
N VAL A 54 -21.75 2.43 -14.20
CA VAL A 54 -22.25 1.18 -13.64
C VAL A 54 -22.05 1.20 -12.12
N SER A 55 -23.16 1.34 -11.38
CA SER A 55 -23.16 1.37 -9.91
C SER A 55 -22.66 0.07 -9.27
N SER A 56 -22.83 -1.08 -9.93
CA SER A 56 -22.32 -2.36 -9.40
C SER A 56 -20.79 -2.41 -9.34
N PHE A 57 -20.10 -1.60 -10.14
CA PHE A 57 -18.64 -1.55 -10.16
C PHE A 57 -18.04 -0.80 -8.95
N MET A 58 -18.85 -0.05 -8.18
CA MET A 58 -18.44 0.58 -6.92
C MET A 58 -18.14 -0.43 -5.81
N LEU A 59 -18.63 -1.67 -5.91
CA LEU A 59 -18.36 -2.72 -4.93
C LEU A 59 -16.88 -3.13 -4.94
N ALA A 60 -16.26 -3.19 -6.12
CA ALA A 60 -14.86 -3.57 -6.29
C ALA A 60 -13.86 -2.66 -5.53
N PRO A 61 -13.88 -1.32 -5.70
CA PRO A 61 -12.98 -0.43 -4.95
C PRO A 61 -13.24 -0.47 -3.44
N MET A 62 -14.48 -0.68 -2.99
CA MET A 62 -14.78 -0.86 -1.56
C MET A 62 -14.14 -2.15 -1.00
N LEU A 63 -14.25 -3.26 -1.73
CA LEU A 63 -13.60 -4.51 -1.34
C LEU A 63 -12.07 -4.34 -1.26
N VAL A 64 -11.46 -3.69 -2.24
CA VAL A 64 -10.01 -3.41 -2.24
C VAL A 64 -9.59 -2.62 -1.00
N LEU A 65 -10.36 -1.60 -0.59
CA LEU A 65 -10.08 -0.85 0.65
C LEU A 65 -10.15 -1.73 1.89
N THR A 66 -11.15 -2.61 1.99
CA THR A 66 -11.29 -3.49 3.17
C THR A 66 -10.14 -4.48 3.28
N PHE A 67 -9.73 -5.11 2.19
CA PHE A 67 -8.58 -6.00 2.17
C PHE A 67 -7.27 -5.24 2.46
N SER A 68 -7.12 -4.02 1.95
CA SER A 68 -5.99 -3.15 2.28
C SER A 68 -5.86 -2.88 3.77
N ALA A 69 -6.98 -2.56 4.45
CA ALA A 69 -6.97 -2.30 5.88
C ALA A 69 -6.61 -3.54 6.70
N CYS A 70 -7.05 -4.72 6.25
CA CYS A 70 -6.68 -5.99 6.86
C CYS A 70 -5.18 -6.28 6.70
N GLU A 71 -4.61 -6.09 5.50
CA GLU A 71 -3.18 -6.28 5.28
C GLU A 71 -2.32 -5.28 6.07
N ALA A 72 -2.74 -4.02 6.13
CA ALA A 72 -2.05 -3.00 6.95
C ALA A 72 -2.07 -3.39 8.44
N GLY A 73 -3.22 -3.84 8.96
CA GLY A 73 -3.35 -4.32 10.34
C GLY A 73 -2.46 -5.54 10.62
N MET A 74 -2.40 -6.50 9.69
CA MET A 74 -1.50 -7.65 9.78
C MET A 74 -0.02 -7.20 9.75
N GLY A 75 0.35 -6.29 8.87
CA GLY A 75 1.71 -5.74 8.77
C GLY A 75 2.16 -5.00 10.04
N LEU A 76 1.27 -4.20 10.63
CA LEU A 76 1.51 -3.54 11.92
C LEU A 76 1.65 -4.55 13.06
N SER A 77 0.83 -5.60 13.10
CA SER A 77 0.95 -6.65 14.13
C SER A 77 2.29 -7.37 14.06
N LEU A 78 2.79 -7.62 12.84
CA LEU A 78 4.10 -8.22 12.60
C LEU A 78 5.24 -7.26 12.99
N LEU A 79 5.09 -5.96 12.73
CA LEU A 79 6.02 -4.92 13.20
C LEU A 79 6.11 -4.93 14.74
N VAL A 80 4.98 -4.99 15.45
CA VAL A 80 4.96 -5.08 16.92
C VAL A 80 5.60 -6.37 17.42
N ALA A 81 5.35 -7.51 16.78
CA ALA A 81 5.98 -8.79 17.15
C ALA A 81 7.50 -8.78 16.92
N SER A 82 7.96 -8.23 15.79
CA SER A 82 9.39 -8.12 15.46
C SER A 82 10.14 -7.17 16.38
N SER A 83 9.54 -6.03 16.75
CA SER A 83 10.13 -5.07 17.70
C SER A 83 10.23 -5.63 19.13
N ARG A 84 9.33 -6.53 19.54
CA ARG A 84 9.40 -7.20 20.86
C ARG A 84 10.43 -8.33 20.93
N THR A 85 10.72 -8.99 19.80
CA THR A 85 11.67 -10.12 19.76
C THR A 85 13.10 -9.68 19.44
N HIS A 86 13.27 -8.67 18.59
CA HIS A 86 14.56 -8.06 18.27
C HIS A 86 14.45 -6.55 18.49
N GLY A 87 14.97 -6.06 19.60
CA GLY A 87 14.85 -4.68 20.09
C GLY A 87 15.51 -3.58 19.26
N SER A 88 15.66 -3.74 17.94
CA SER A 88 16.03 -2.62 17.07
C SER A 88 15.60 -2.90 15.64
N SER A 89 14.91 -1.90 15.10
CA SER A 89 14.35 -1.73 13.77
C SER A 89 15.39 -1.85 12.65
N HIS A 90 15.92 -3.04 12.41
CA HIS A 90 16.75 -3.29 11.25
C HIS A 90 16.40 -4.63 10.61
N LEU A 91 15.94 -4.55 9.36
CA LEU A 91 15.64 -5.72 8.51
C LEU A 91 16.87 -6.61 8.26
N GLN A 92 18.08 -6.20 8.67
CA GLN A 92 19.28 -7.04 8.68
C GLN A 92 19.22 -8.24 9.63
N ASN A 93 18.31 -8.26 10.63
CA ASN A 93 18.20 -9.41 11.54
C ASN A 93 17.48 -10.62 10.93
N LEU A 94 16.91 -10.49 9.72
CA LEU A 94 16.41 -11.62 8.93
C LEU A 94 17.54 -12.39 8.24
N ASN A 95 18.78 -11.89 8.27
CA ASN A 95 19.96 -12.61 7.76
C ASN A 95 20.32 -13.84 8.62
N LEU A 96 19.67 -14.05 9.78
CA LEU A 96 19.75 -15.30 10.55
C LEU A 96 19.00 -16.47 9.89
N LEU A 97 18.14 -16.21 8.89
CA LEU A 97 17.48 -17.24 8.07
C LEU A 97 18.28 -17.61 6.83
N GLN A 98 19.41 -16.93 6.59
CA GLN A 98 20.36 -17.31 5.56
C GLN A 98 21.28 -18.38 6.14
N CYS A 99 20.79 -19.63 6.18
CA CYS A 99 21.66 -20.80 6.23
C CYS A 99 22.23 -21.07 4.84
#